data_AF-A0A497V139-F1
#
_entry.id   AF-A0A497V139-F1
#
_cell.length_a   1.000
_cell.length_b   1.000
_cell.length_c   1.000
_cell.angle_alpha   90.00
_cell.angle_beta   90.00
_cell.angle_gamma   90.00
#
_symmetry.space_group_name_H-M   'P 1'
#
loop_
_entity.id
_entity.type
_entity.pdbx_description
1 polymer ?
#
loop_
_entity_poly.entity_id
_entity_poly.type
_entity_poly.pdbx_seq_one_letter_code
_entity_poly.pdbx_strand_id
1 'polypeptide(L)'
;MGYYLINRDDPDKPFSQYVEKIEDLIYHIKGDINDAIIVSGKKKSQPFFLRDSEEYKNLCSEKLRNGILAQEIFKKEAIKRSFMIEDIPQDQTSFINYNIIDSFTVKRADFVIKNCKDIEVDVKCLSTYTTNSIQYFYIRYHEIKKLERMNSLIDKKTVLAIFKQHSIQADEDSLKMIELSTIHKENNRSVIYDKNTKCFKIPLDLTTPGFKLLEEHRINSDLYFGKNKLK
;
A
#
# COMPACT_ATOMS: atom_id res chain seq x y z
N MET A 1 -13.43 16.98 18.01
CA MET A 1 -13.19 18.26 17.31
C MET A 1 -12.53 17.89 16.00
N GLY A 2 -13.09 18.30 14.85
CA GLY A 2 -12.57 17.93 13.53
C GLY A 2 -12.20 19.13 12.66
N TYR A 3 -12.00 18.83 11.38
CA TYR A 3 -11.40 19.71 10.38
C TYR A 3 -12.25 19.71 9.11
N TYR A 4 -12.40 20.87 8.50
CA TYR A 4 -12.94 21.02 7.17
C TYR A 4 -11.79 21.23 6.19
N LEU A 5 -11.72 20.37 5.19
CA LEU A 5 -10.94 20.59 3.97
C LEU A 5 -11.78 21.41 3.01
N ILE A 6 -11.23 22.48 2.47
CA ILE A 6 -11.82 23.26 1.39
C ILE A 6 -10.80 23.29 0.26
N ASN A 7 -11.14 22.74 -0.89
CA ASN A 7 -10.27 22.76 -2.07
C ASN A 7 -11.04 23.20 -3.32
N ARG A 8 -10.29 23.71 -4.30
CA ARG A 8 -10.78 24.13 -5.62
C ARG A 8 -10.14 23.25 -6.68
N ASP A 9 -10.53 21.98 -6.72
CA ASP A 9 -10.19 21.12 -7.87
C ASP A 9 -10.83 21.65 -9.16
N ASP A 10 -11.96 22.35 -9.03
CA ASP A 10 -12.66 23.10 -10.08
C ASP A 10 -12.92 24.53 -9.55
N PRO A 11 -12.44 25.59 -10.23
CA PRO A 11 -12.66 26.99 -9.82
C PRO A 11 -14.13 27.35 -9.65
N ASP A 12 -15.02 26.69 -10.39
CA ASP A 12 -16.46 26.98 -10.42
C ASP A 12 -17.25 26.13 -9.41
N LYS A 13 -16.60 25.12 -8.78
CA LYS A 13 -17.23 24.21 -7.81
C LYS A 13 -16.28 23.88 -6.66
N PRO A 14 -16.11 24.78 -5.67
CA PRO A 14 -15.37 24.44 -4.46
C PRO A 14 -16.09 23.30 -3.74
N PHE A 15 -15.34 22.31 -3.26
CA PHE A 15 -15.88 21.28 -2.38
C PHE A 15 -15.40 21.51 -0.95
N SER A 16 -16.23 21.10 0.00
CA SER A 16 -15.86 21.05 1.41
C SER A 16 -16.12 19.65 1.97
N GLN A 17 -15.20 19.17 2.79
CA GLN A 17 -15.28 17.86 3.41
C GLN A 17 -14.88 17.96 4.88
N TYR A 18 -15.75 17.47 5.76
CA TYR A 18 -15.42 17.32 7.18
C TYR A 18 -14.70 15.99 7.42
N VAL A 19 -13.67 16.03 8.26
CA VAL A 19 -12.96 14.87 8.81
C VAL A 19 -12.82 15.02 10.32
N GLU A 20 -12.92 13.90 11.05
CA GLU A 20 -12.75 13.91 12.50
C GLU A 20 -11.27 14.04 12.89
N LYS A 21 -10.41 13.33 12.16
CA LYS A 21 -8.96 13.38 12.31
C LYS A 21 -8.35 14.04 11.09
N ILE A 22 -7.36 14.87 11.34
CA ILE A 22 -6.69 15.65 10.29
C ILE A 22 -5.82 14.76 9.38
N GLU A 23 -5.44 13.58 9.84
CA GLU A 23 -4.78 12.54 9.03
C GLU A 23 -5.72 11.98 7.95
N ASP A 24 -7.04 11.95 8.22
CA ASP A 24 -8.04 11.44 7.27
C ASP A 24 -8.22 12.36 6.05
N LEU A 25 -7.63 13.57 6.08
CA LEU A 25 -7.61 14.47 4.93
C LEU A 25 -7.04 13.81 3.67
N ILE A 26 -6.09 12.89 3.80
CA ILE A 26 -5.46 12.18 2.67
C ILE A 26 -6.47 11.46 1.77
N TYR A 27 -7.64 11.09 2.27
CA TYR A 27 -8.66 10.36 1.52
C TYR A 27 -9.56 11.26 0.68
N HIS A 28 -9.53 12.56 0.93
CA HIS A 28 -10.45 13.53 0.35
C HIS A 28 -9.78 14.53 -0.57
N ILE A 29 -8.45 14.49 -0.64
CA ILE A 29 -7.67 15.39 -1.47
C ILE A 29 -7.39 14.73 -2.83
N LYS A 30 -7.88 15.33 -3.92
CA LYS A 30 -7.44 15.06 -5.29
C LYS A 30 -6.69 16.30 -5.82
N GLY A 31 -5.88 16.15 -6.87
CA GLY A 31 -5.24 17.29 -7.55
C GLY A 31 -4.03 17.92 -6.84
N ASP A 32 -3.70 19.15 -7.24
CA ASP A 32 -2.67 19.99 -6.60
C ASP A 32 -3.25 20.67 -5.36
N ILE A 33 -2.61 20.41 -4.23
CA ILE A 33 -3.18 20.53 -2.88
C ILE A 33 -2.61 21.74 -2.15
N ASN A 34 -1.63 22.40 -2.78
CA ASN A 34 -0.90 23.52 -2.21
C ASN A 34 -1.82 24.68 -1.87
N ASP A 35 -2.98 24.76 -2.51
CA ASP A 35 -3.97 25.82 -2.33
C ASP A 35 -5.21 25.36 -1.52
N ALA A 36 -5.22 24.13 -0.99
CA ALA A 36 -6.27 23.66 -0.11
C ALA A 36 -6.21 24.35 1.26
N ILE A 37 -7.36 24.76 1.78
CA ILE A 37 -7.52 25.45 3.06
C ILE A 37 -8.09 24.48 4.10
N ILE A 38 -7.50 24.43 5.28
CA ILE A 38 -8.05 23.74 6.45
C ILE A 38 -8.72 24.75 7.38
N VAL A 39 -9.90 24.39 7.87
CA VAL A 39 -10.58 25.11 8.98
C VAL A 39 -10.88 24.12 10.11
N SER A 40 -10.33 24.35 11.31
CA SER A 40 -10.70 23.53 12.49
C SER A 40 -11.95 24.08 13.18
N GLY A 41 -12.76 23.22 13.79
CA GLY A 41 -14.10 23.58 14.27
C GLY A 41 -14.19 24.40 15.58
N LYS A 42 -13.12 25.04 16.07
CA LYS A 42 -13.18 25.90 17.26
C LYS A 42 -13.42 27.36 16.88
N LYS A 43 -14.09 28.13 17.75
CA LYS A 43 -14.40 29.56 17.55
C LYS A 43 -13.16 30.47 17.31
N LYS A 44 -11.96 30.00 17.65
CA LYS A 44 -10.67 30.71 17.46
C LYS A 44 -9.84 30.15 16.30
N SER A 45 -10.31 29.14 15.61
CA SER A 45 -9.58 28.47 14.54
C SER A 45 -9.56 29.35 13.31
N GLN A 46 -8.42 30.01 13.05
CA GLN A 46 -8.22 30.68 11.78
C GLN A 46 -7.95 29.64 10.68
N PRO A 47 -8.49 29.84 9.47
CA PRO A 47 -8.11 29.05 8.31
C PRO A 47 -6.62 29.16 8.03
N PHE A 48 -6.01 28.08 7.57
CA PHE A 48 -4.63 28.08 7.09
C PHE A 48 -4.50 27.21 5.84
N PHE A 49 -3.52 27.52 4.99
CA PHE A 49 -3.22 26.66 3.84
C PHE A 49 -2.49 25.40 4.28
N LEU A 50 -2.83 24.29 3.66
CA LEU A 50 -2.23 22.99 3.97
C LEU A 50 -0.70 23.01 3.81
N ARG A 51 -0.19 23.69 2.77
CA ARG A 51 1.25 23.82 2.49
C ARG A 51 2.04 24.54 3.59
N ASP A 52 1.37 25.40 4.36
CA ASP A 52 2.00 26.21 5.40
C ASP A 52 2.14 25.44 6.72
N SER A 53 1.52 24.26 6.84
CA SER A 53 1.61 23.45 8.05
C SER A 53 2.74 22.42 7.97
N GLU A 54 3.73 22.55 8.86
CA GLU A 54 4.89 21.64 8.91
C GLU A 54 4.49 20.19 9.16
N GLU A 55 3.49 19.98 10.01
CA GLU A 55 2.92 18.67 10.33
C GLU A 55 2.34 17.98 9.07
N TYR A 56 1.91 18.75 8.07
CA TYR A 56 1.24 18.25 6.86
C TYR A 56 2.08 18.35 5.59
N LYS A 57 3.30 18.89 5.63
CA LYS A 57 4.21 18.92 4.48
C LYS A 57 4.42 17.53 3.87
N ASN A 58 4.48 16.49 4.71
CA ASN A 58 4.62 15.10 4.24
C ASN A 58 3.33 14.56 3.64
N LEU A 59 2.17 14.91 4.20
CA LEU A 59 0.87 14.58 3.62
C LEU A 59 0.64 15.33 2.30
N CYS A 60 1.43 16.38 2.05
CA CYS A 60 1.49 17.01 0.74
C CYS A 60 2.22 16.19 -0.33
N SER A 61 3.00 15.17 0.07
CA SER A 61 3.61 14.23 -0.86
C SER A 61 2.56 13.30 -1.46
N GLU A 62 2.33 13.43 -2.77
CA GLU A 62 1.45 12.55 -3.53
C GLU A 62 1.81 11.08 -3.30
N LYS A 63 3.11 10.76 -3.30
CA LYS A 63 3.61 9.40 -3.07
C LYS A 63 3.18 8.82 -1.72
N LEU A 64 3.19 9.62 -0.66
CA LEU A 64 2.78 9.17 0.68
C LEU A 64 1.27 8.92 0.71
N ARG A 65 0.47 9.88 0.22
CA ARG A 65 -1.00 9.74 0.15
C ARG A 65 -1.40 8.50 -0.63
N ASN A 66 -0.79 8.33 -1.79
CA ASN A 66 -1.02 7.21 -2.68
C ASN A 66 -0.67 5.86 -2.02
N GLY A 67 0.39 5.82 -1.20
CA GLY A 67 0.74 4.65 -0.39
C GLY A 67 -0.33 4.31 0.64
N ILE A 68 -0.80 5.29 1.42
CA ILE A 68 -1.82 5.06 2.45
C ILE A 68 -3.17 4.69 1.83
N LEU A 69 -3.57 5.38 0.76
CA LEU A 69 -4.79 5.08 0.03
C LEU A 69 -4.76 3.66 -0.56
N ALA A 70 -3.62 3.22 -1.08
CA ALA A 70 -3.45 1.85 -1.59
C ALA A 70 -3.63 0.80 -0.48
N GLN A 71 -3.10 1.03 0.72
CA GLN A 71 -3.29 0.13 1.88
C GLN A 71 -4.77 0.04 2.29
N GLU A 72 -5.46 1.17 2.37
CA GLU A 72 -6.88 1.22 2.69
C GLU A 72 -7.76 0.54 1.65
N ILE A 73 -7.51 0.80 0.36
CA ILE A 73 -8.24 0.15 -0.73
C ILE A 73 -7.99 -1.36 -0.70
N PHE A 74 -6.74 -1.79 -0.54
CA PHE A 74 -6.40 -3.19 -0.40
C PHE A 74 -7.19 -3.85 0.74
N LYS A 75 -7.19 -3.24 1.93
CA LYS A 75 -7.90 -3.76 3.10
C LYS A 75 -9.40 -3.88 2.85
N LYS A 76 -10.02 -2.84 2.30
CA LYS A 76 -11.47 -2.84 1.99
C LYS A 76 -11.82 -3.93 0.97
N GLU A 77 -11.05 -4.07 -0.09
CA GLU A 77 -11.30 -5.09 -1.11
C GLU A 77 -11.01 -6.51 -0.61
N ALA A 78 -9.99 -6.69 0.24
CA ALA A 78 -9.72 -7.96 0.89
C ALA A 78 -10.91 -8.40 1.77
N ILE A 79 -11.44 -7.49 2.59
CA ILE A 79 -12.62 -7.74 3.45
C ILE A 79 -13.85 -8.08 2.61
N LYS A 80 -14.12 -7.32 1.54
CA LYS A 80 -15.24 -7.60 0.60
C LYS A 80 -15.15 -9.01 0.01
N ARG A 81 -13.94 -9.48 -0.26
CA ARG A 81 -13.63 -10.83 -0.76
C ARG A 81 -13.54 -11.88 0.37
N SER A 82 -13.95 -11.54 1.59
CA SER A 82 -13.93 -12.43 2.76
C SER A 82 -12.54 -12.97 3.12
N PHE A 83 -11.47 -12.20 2.87
CA PHE A 83 -10.16 -12.48 3.46
C PHE A 83 -10.13 -12.05 4.92
N MET A 84 -9.52 -12.87 5.76
CA MET A 84 -9.32 -12.57 7.18
C MET A 84 -8.01 -11.78 7.34
N ILE A 85 -8.11 -10.46 7.23
CA ILE A 85 -6.98 -9.52 7.25
C ILE A 85 -6.73 -8.97 8.65
N GLU A 86 -5.47 -8.95 9.07
CA GLU A 86 -5.00 -8.28 10.30
C GLU A 86 -3.91 -7.27 9.95
N ASP A 87 -4.00 -6.07 10.54
CA ASP A 87 -2.93 -5.06 10.45
C ASP A 87 -1.70 -5.52 11.24
N ILE A 88 -0.51 -5.37 10.66
CA ILE A 88 0.74 -5.60 11.42
C ILE A 88 1.20 -4.26 12.01
N PRO A 89 1.30 -4.14 13.35
CA PRO A 89 1.85 -2.94 13.97
C PRO A 89 3.27 -2.66 13.48
N GLN A 90 3.50 -1.43 13.02
CA GLN A 90 4.80 -0.95 12.53
C GLN A 90 5.55 -0.12 13.60
N ASP A 91 5.14 -0.21 14.87
CA ASP A 91 5.71 0.57 15.97
C ASP A 91 6.93 -0.10 16.62
N GLN A 92 7.94 0.70 16.96
CA GLN A 92 9.21 0.25 17.56
C GLN A 92 9.03 -0.63 18.80
N THR A 93 7.96 -0.44 19.57
CA THR A 93 7.66 -1.23 20.77
C THR A 93 7.33 -2.68 20.44
N SER A 94 6.55 -2.92 19.38
CA SER A 94 6.26 -4.25 18.83
C SER A 94 7.51 -4.95 18.28
N PHE A 95 8.52 -4.17 17.88
CA PHE A 95 9.82 -4.67 17.42
C PHE A 95 10.76 -5.10 18.55
N ILE A 96 10.54 -4.69 19.80
CA ILE A 96 11.45 -5.01 20.93
C ILE A 96 11.61 -6.53 21.10
N ASN A 97 10.52 -7.29 20.96
CA ASN A 97 10.58 -8.75 21.08
C ASN A 97 11.37 -9.44 19.94
N TYR A 98 11.57 -8.76 18.80
CA TYR A 98 12.30 -9.28 17.64
C TYR A 98 13.72 -8.72 17.52
N ASN A 99 13.95 -7.49 17.97
CA ASN A 99 15.27 -6.84 18.02
C ASN A 99 16.22 -7.50 19.04
N ILE A 100 15.71 -8.37 19.93
CA ILE A 100 16.55 -9.21 20.80
C ILE A 100 17.35 -10.24 19.97
N ILE A 101 16.87 -10.61 18.78
CA ILE A 101 17.46 -11.67 17.95
C ILE A 101 18.37 -11.12 16.84
N ASP A 102 18.21 -9.87 16.41
CA ASP A 102 19.05 -9.33 15.33
C ASP A 102 19.29 -7.81 15.46
N SER A 103 20.54 -7.38 15.32
CA SER A 103 21.01 -5.99 15.50
C SER A 103 20.66 -5.05 14.32
N PHE A 104 19.61 -5.37 13.56
CA PHE A 104 19.25 -4.69 12.31
C PHE A 104 17.81 -4.18 12.33
N THR A 105 17.54 -3.11 11.56
CA THR A 105 16.20 -2.55 11.37
C THR A 105 15.32 -3.53 10.59
N VAL A 106 14.45 -4.23 11.29
CA VAL A 106 13.45 -5.15 10.72
C VAL A 106 12.33 -4.36 10.03
N LYS A 107 11.79 -4.90 8.92
CA LYS A 107 10.58 -4.38 8.27
C LYS A 107 9.54 -5.50 8.25
N ARG A 108 8.34 -5.22 8.75
CA ARG A 108 7.16 -6.07 8.61
C ARG A 108 6.37 -5.66 7.37
N ALA A 109 5.63 -6.61 6.81
CA ALA A 109 4.61 -6.29 5.82
C ALA A 109 3.46 -5.47 6.44
N ASP A 110 2.53 -4.96 5.64
CA ASP A 110 1.43 -4.14 6.13
C ASP A 110 0.33 -4.99 6.80
N PHE A 111 0.09 -6.19 6.25
CA PHE A 111 -1.02 -7.06 6.68
C PHE A 111 -0.63 -8.53 6.79
N VAL A 112 -1.37 -9.31 7.59
CA VAL A 112 -1.40 -10.78 7.56
C VAL A 112 -2.77 -11.26 7.09
N ILE A 113 -2.82 -12.27 6.22
CA ILE A 113 -4.06 -12.91 5.77
C ILE A 113 -4.19 -14.31 6.38
N LYS A 114 -5.01 -14.45 7.42
CA LYS A 114 -5.13 -15.69 8.24
C LYS A 114 -5.62 -16.88 7.43
N ASN A 115 -6.67 -16.68 6.66
CA ASN A 115 -7.25 -17.73 5.83
C ASN A 115 -6.43 -18.03 4.56
N CYS A 116 -5.21 -17.50 4.45
CA CYS A 116 -4.24 -17.81 3.40
C CYS A 116 -2.91 -18.30 3.99
N LYS A 117 -2.95 -19.18 4.99
CA LYS A 117 -1.75 -19.73 5.67
C LYS A 117 -0.85 -18.64 6.26
N ASP A 118 -1.46 -17.62 6.85
CA ASP A 118 -0.76 -16.49 7.45
C ASP A 118 0.20 -15.75 6.50
N ILE A 119 -0.12 -15.68 5.19
CA ILE A 119 0.65 -14.88 4.23
C ILE A 119 0.71 -13.42 4.70
N GLU A 120 1.93 -12.87 4.71
CA GLU A 120 2.16 -11.45 4.92
C GLU A 120 2.07 -10.67 3.59
N VAL A 121 1.43 -9.50 3.59
CA VAL A 121 1.23 -8.67 2.39
C VAL A 121 1.80 -7.26 2.60
N ASP A 122 2.80 -6.88 1.80
CA ASP A 122 3.37 -5.52 1.76
C ASP A 122 2.75 -4.77 0.59
N VAL A 123 1.97 -3.73 0.88
CA VAL A 123 1.27 -2.94 -0.14
C VAL A 123 2.19 -1.82 -0.62
N LYS A 124 2.33 -1.73 -1.94
CA LYS A 124 3.14 -0.73 -2.62
C LYS A 124 2.26 0.06 -3.59
N CYS A 125 2.57 1.34 -3.70
CA CYS A 125 2.06 2.19 -4.77
C CYS A 125 3.24 2.64 -5.62
N LEU A 126 3.38 2.11 -6.84
CA LEU A 126 4.56 2.28 -7.68
C LEU A 126 4.20 2.82 -9.07
N SER A 127 5.11 3.61 -9.61
CA SER A 127 5.08 3.96 -11.03
C SER A 127 5.52 2.78 -11.89
N THR A 128 4.86 2.61 -13.03
CA THR A 128 5.19 1.62 -14.06
C THR A 128 5.93 2.29 -15.21
N TYR A 129 6.91 1.60 -15.77
CA TYR A 129 7.76 2.11 -16.84
C TYR A 129 7.76 1.11 -17.99
N THR A 130 8.01 1.58 -19.21
CA THR A 130 8.07 0.73 -20.40
C THR A 130 9.43 0.87 -21.08
N THR A 131 10.06 -0.24 -21.44
CA THR A 131 11.29 -0.28 -22.26
C THR A 131 11.21 -1.50 -23.16
N ASN A 132 11.46 -1.33 -24.46
CA ASN A 132 11.39 -2.40 -25.45
C ASN A 132 10.08 -3.20 -25.36
N SER A 133 8.95 -2.48 -25.24
CA SER A 133 7.60 -3.05 -25.09
C SER A 133 7.34 -3.88 -23.84
N ILE A 134 8.28 -3.96 -22.90
CA ILE A 134 8.12 -4.64 -21.61
C ILE A 134 7.81 -3.61 -20.52
N GLN A 135 6.73 -3.84 -19.78
CA GLN A 135 6.38 -3.03 -18.61
C GLN A 135 7.07 -3.57 -17.36
N TYR A 136 7.57 -2.67 -16.52
CA TYR A 136 8.23 -3.02 -15.25
C TYR A 136 7.98 -1.98 -14.16
N PHE A 137 8.23 -2.37 -12.91
CA PHE A 137 8.31 -1.47 -11.77
C PHE A 137 9.67 -1.64 -11.07
N TYR A 138 10.02 -0.66 -10.23
CA TYR A 138 11.25 -0.69 -9.44
C TYR A 138 10.94 -0.82 -7.96
N ILE A 139 11.69 -1.70 -7.28
CA ILE A 139 11.71 -1.78 -5.82
C ILE A 139 13.14 -1.69 -5.35
N ARG A 140 13.40 -0.92 -4.29
CA ARG A 140 14.75 -0.75 -3.75
C ARG A 140 15.27 -2.07 -3.22
N TYR A 141 16.52 -2.40 -3.53
CA TYR A 141 17.15 -3.65 -3.12
C TYR A 141 17.05 -3.90 -1.61
N HIS A 142 17.31 -2.87 -0.80
CA HIS A 142 17.27 -2.99 0.65
C HIS A 142 15.87 -3.27 1.20
N GLU A 143 14.80 -2.85 0.52
CA GLU A 143 13.43 -3.15 0.96
C GLU A 143 13.13 -4.64 0.78
N ILE A 144 13.48 -5.20 -0.38
CA ILE A 144 13.36 -6.63 -0.66
C ILE A 144 14.20 -7.43 0.34
N LYS A 145 15.45 -7.03 0.59
CA LYS A 145 16.32 -7.72 1.56
C LYS A 145 15.79 -7.70 2.98
N LYS A 146 15.12 -6.63 3.42
CA LYS A 146 14.50 -6.59 4.76
C LYS A 146 13.35 -7.59 4.87
N LEU A 147 12.49 -7.68 3.85
CA LEU A 147 11.40 -8.65 3.81
C LEU A 147 11.90 -10.09 3.71
N GLU A 148 12.96 -10.35 2.92
CA GLU A 148 13.57 -11.68 2.81
C GLU A 148 14.11 -12.18 4.16
N ARG A 149 14.82 -11.30 4.89
CA ARG A 149 15.31 -11.63 6.23
C ARG A 149 14.17 -11.97 7.17
N MET A 150 13.09 -11.18 7.13
CA MET A 150 11.91 -11.46 7.93
C MET A 150 11.35 -12.85 7.60
N ASN A 151 11.08 -13.15 6.33
CA ASN A 151 10.58 -14.46 5.90
C ASN A 151 11.45 -15.62 6.42
N SER A 152 12.78 -15.47 6.40
CA SER A 152 13.69 -16.51 6.91
C SER A 152 13.63 -16.71 8.43
N LEU A 153 13.26 -15.68 9.20
CA LEU A 153 13.17 -15.74 10.66
C LEU A 153 11.85 -16.31 11.17
N ILE A 154 10.74 -16.03 10.47
CA ILE A 154 9.38 -16.43 10.91
C ILE A 154 8.75 -17.54 10.05
N ASP A 155 9.47 -18.05 9.06
CA ASP A 155 8.99 -19.04 8.09
C ASP A 155 7.62 -18.67 7.49
N LYS A 156 7.50 -17.40 7.08
CA LYS A 156 6.29 -16.88 6.43
C LYS A 156 6.54 -16.48 5.00
N LYS A 157 5.51 -16.65 4.18
CA LYS A 157 5.49 -16.13 2.82
C LYS A 157 5.10 -14.66 2.83
N THR A 158 5.79 -13.87 2.02
CA THR A 158 5.45 -12.47 1.75
C THR A 158 5.02 -12.29 0.31
N VAL A 159 3.91 -11.60 0.11
CA VAL A 159 3.39 -11.14 -1.17
C VAL A 159 3.50 -9.62 -1.24
N LEU A 160 3.95 -9.10 -2.38
CA LEU A 160 3.89 -7.67 -2.65
C LEU A 160 2.61 -7.37 -3.42
N ALA A 161 1.76 -6.51 -2.88
CA ALA A 161 0.54 -6.03 -3.53
C ALA A 161 0.78 -4.63 -4.10
N ILE A 162 0.84 -4.51 -5.43
CA ILE A 162 1.35 -3.34 -6.13
C ILE A 162 0.20 -2.64 -6.86
N PHE A 163 -0.12 -1.44 -6.40
CA PHE A 163 -1.00 -0.50 -7.10
C PHE A 163 -0.20 0.42 -8.02
N LYS A 164 -0.81 0.78 -9.16
CA LYS A 164 -0.28 1.82 -10.05
C LYS A 164 -0.46 3.21 -9.44
N GLN A 165 0.62 3.98 -9.39
CA GLN A 165 0.65 5.30 -8.74
C GLN A 165 -0.37 6.30 -9.32
N HIS A 166 -0.62 6.27 -10.63
CA HIS A 166 -1.49 7.23 -11.31
C HIS A 166 -2.94 6.75 -11.46
N SER A 167 -3.26 5.53 -10.99
CA SER A 167 -4.59 4.92 -11.14
C SER A 167 -4.89 4.04 -9.93
N ILE A 168 -4.92 4.64 -8.75
CA ILE A 168 -5.25 3.92 -7.52
C ILE A 168 -6.77 3.75 -7.49
N GLN A 169 -7.22 2.62 -8.00
CA GLN A 169 -8.61 2.21 -7.98
C GLN A 169 -8.70 0.78 -7.43
N ALA A 170 -9.90 0.34 -7.11
CA ALA A 170 -10.18 -1.02 -6.64
C ALA A 170 -10.42 -2.01 -7.79
N ASP A 171 -10.05 -1.65 -9.02
CA ASP A 171 -10.26 -2.52 -10.19
C ASP A 171 -9.18 -3.63 -10.25
N GLU A 172 -9.51 -4.75 -10.90
CA GLU A 172 -8.60 -5.90 -10.98
C GLU A 172 -7.35 -5.62 -11.83
N ASP A 173 -7.37 -4.56 -12.62
CA ASP A 173 -6.29 -4.15 -13.51
C ASP A 173 -5.24 -3.25 -12.84
N SER A 174 -5.62 -2.53 -11.77
CA SER A 174 -4.73 -1.63 -11.02
C SER A 174 -3.90 -2.34 -9.96
N LEU A 175 -4.37 -3.48 -9.43
CA LEU A 175 -3.64 -4.29 -8.46
C LEU A 175 -2.91 -5.45 -9.13
N LYS A 176 -1.61 -5.54 -8.88
CA LYS A 176 -0.74 -6.66 -9.28
C LYS A 176 -0.06 -7.27 -8.07
N MET A 177 -0.07 -8.58 -7.94
CA MET A 177 0.57 -9.30 -6.84
C MET A 177 1.75 -10.13 -7.31
N ILE A 178 2.79 -10.24 -6.49
CA ILE A 178 3.93 -11.12 -6.75
C ILE A 178 4.47 -11.68 -5.43
N GLU A 179 4.76 -12.98 -5.40
CA GLU A 179 5.45 -13.57 -4.25
C GLU A 179 6.91 -13.07 -4.21
N LEU A 180 7.42 -12.79 -3.01
CA LEU A 180 8.82 -12.40 -2.83
C LEU A 180 9.78 -13.48 -3.34
N SER A 181 9.40 -14.76 -3.19
CA SER A 181 10.11 -15.94 -3.71
C SER A 181 10.29 -15.89 -5.23
N THR A 182 9.28 -15.42 -5.98
CA THR A 182 9.34 -15.29 -7.44
C THR A 182 10.40 -14.28 -7.86
N ILE A 183 10.48 -13.13 -7.17
CA ILE A 183 11.51 -12.11 -7.43
C ILE A 183 12.90 -12.70 -7.24
N HIS A 184 13.09 -13.50 -6.20
CA HIS A 184 14.36 -14.16 -5.91
C HIS A 184 14.73 -15.21 -6.96
N LYS A 185 13.77 -16.07 -7.34
CA LYS A 185 13.94 -17.11 -8.35
C LYS A 185 14.28 -16.56 -9.73
N GLU A 186 13.69 -15.41 -10.08
CA GLU A 186 13.89 -14.74 -11.37
C GLU A 186 15.05 -13.73 -11.38
N ASN A 187 15.77 -13.59 -10.26
CA ASN A 187 16.93 -12.71 -10.16
C ASN A 187 18.04 -13.14 -11.13
N ASN A 188 18.64 -12.17 -11.83
CA ASN A 188 19.60 -12.37 -12.93
C ASN A 188 19.03 -13.12 -14.15
N ARG A 189 17.71 -13.30 -14.23
CA ARG A 189 17.01 -13.77 -15.43
C ARG A 189 16.12 -12.63 -15.93
N SER A 190 14.88 -12.61 -15.45
CA SER A 190 13.86 -11.64 -15.82
C SER A 190 13.89 -10.42 -14.88
N VAL A 191 14.29 -10.62 -13.62
CA VAL A 191 14.49 -9.54 -12.63
C VAL A 191 15.94 -9.10 -12.67
N ILE A 192 16.16 -7.80 -12.92
CA ILE A 192 17.51 -7.23 -13.07
C ILE A 192 17.80 -6.25 -11.94
N TYR A 193 18.92 -6.43 -11.24
CA TYR A 193 19.42 -5.43 -10.30
C TYR A 193 20.14 -4.31 -11.03
N ASP A 194 19.62 -3.09 -10.94
CA ASP A 194 20.26 -1.88 -11.42
C ASP A 194 21.13 -1.27 -10.32
N LYS A 195 22.45 -1.31 -10.52
CA LYS A 195 23.44 -0.78 -9.58
C LYS A 195 23.36 0.73 -9.40
N ASN A 196 22.94 1.47 -10.42
CA ASN A 196 22.90 2.94 -10.39
C ASN A 196 21.75 3.42 -9.51
N THR A 197 20.57 2.82 -9.68
CA THR A 197 19.38 3.16 -8.89
C THR A 197 19.29 2.37 -7.58
N LYS A 198 20.11 1.32 -7.42
CA LYS A 198 20.06 0.34 -6.32
C LYS A 198 18.67 -0.30 -6.18
N CYS A 199 18.03 -0.57 -7.32
CA CYS A 199 16.69 -1.13 -7.41
C CYS A 199 16.70 -2.45 -8.17
N PHE A 200 15.78 -3.34 -7.82
CA PHE A 200 15.35 -4.41 -8.71
C PHE A 200 14.37 -3.85 -9.72
N LYS A 201 14.64 -4.09 -11.00
CA LYS A 201 13.73 -3.92 -12.12
C LYS A 201 12.94 -5.22 -12.29
N ILE A 202 11.64 -5.17 -12.00
CA ILE A 202 10.77 -6.35 -11.98
C ILE A 202 9.72 -6.22 -13.10
N PRO A 203 9.70 -7.14 -14.08
CA PRO A 203 8.68 -7.15 -15.13
C PRO A 203 7.27 -7.38 -14.58
N LEU A 204 6.28 -6.69 -15.16
CA LEU A 204 4.87 -6.88 -14.81
C LEU A 204 4.36 -8.28 -15.17
N ASP A 205 4.94 -8.93 -16.17
CA ASP A 205 4.53 -10.28 -16.61
C ASP A 205 4.79 -11.37 -15.56
N LEU A 206 5.62 -11.09 -14.55
CA LEU A 206 5.84 -11.97 -13.40
C LEU A 206 4.78 -11.82 -12.31
N THR A 207 3.83 -10.89 -12.48
CA THR A 207 2.79 -10.58 -11.50
C THR A 207 1.46 -11.23 -11.86
N THR A 208 0.66 -11.49 -10.83
CA THR A 208 -0.70 -11.99 -10.94
C THR A 208 -1.70 -10.84 -10.74
N PRO A 209 -2.73 -10.69 -11.59
CA PRO A 209 -3.72 -9.62 -11.44
C PRO A 209 -4.64 -9.82 -10.22
N GLY A 210 -5.03 -8.71 -9.60
CA GLY A 210 -5.99 -8.66 -8.49
C GLY A 210 -5.59 -9.56 -7.31
N PHE A 211 -6.59 -10.20 -6.71
CA PHE A 211 -6.40 -11.09 -5.55
C PHE A 211 -6.16 -12.56 -5.92
N LYS A 212 -6.02 -12.89 -7.22
CA LYS A 212 -5.94 -14.28 -7.69
C LYS A 212 -4.81 -15.06 -7.01
N LEU A 213 -3.67 -14.42 -6.75
CA LEU A 213 -2.55 -15.05 -6.05
C LEU A 213 -2.93 -15.46 -4.61
N LEU A 214 -3.67 -14.62 -3.89
CA LEU A 214 -4.13 -14.97 -2.54
C LEU A 214 -5.22 -16.05 -2.57
N GLU A 215 -6.08 -16.07 -3.60
CA GLU A 215 -7.07 -17.13 -3.78
C GLU A 215 -6.42 -18.51 -3.91
N GLU A 216 -5.27 -18.61 -4.58
CA GLU A 216 -4.51 -19.87 -4.72
C GLU A 216 -3.99 -20.40 -3.37
N HIS A 217 -3.86 -19.53 -2.35
CA HIS A 217 -3.44 -19.90 -0.99
C HIS A 217 -4.60 -20.01 -0.01
N ARG A 218 -5.84 -19.70 -0.43
CA ARG A 218 -7.02 -19.68 0.45
C ARG A 218 -7.32 -21.08 0.99
N ILE A 219 -7.34 -21.21 2.31
CA ILE A 219 -7.70 -22.44 3.02
C ILE A 219 -9.22 -22.54 3.08
N ASN A 220 -9.76 -23.76 2.90
CA ASN A 220 -11.20 -24.04 2.93
C ASN A 220 -11.99 -23.14 1.94
N SER A 221 -11.45 -22.95 0.73
CA SER A 221 -12.03 -22.12 -0.33
C SER A 221 -13.51 -22.42 -0.58
N ASP A 222 -13.93 -23.68 -0.49
CA ASP A 222 -15.31 -24.14 -0.66
C ASP A 222 -16.32 -23.42 0.26
N LEU A 223 -15.92 -23.02 1.47
CA LEU A 223 -16.77 -22.29 2.42
C LEU A 223 -17.12 -20.88 1.94
N TYR A 224 -16.32 -20.31 1.04
CA TYR A 224 -16.46 -18.95 0.54
C TYR A 224 -17.17 -18.90 -0.82
N PHE A 225 -17.01 -19.94 -1.65
CA PHE A 225 -17.68 -20.05 -2.96
C PHE A 225 -19.07 -20.74 -2.89
N GLY A 226 -19.38 -21.44 -1.79
CA GLY A 226 -20.62 -22.20 -1.62
C GLY A 226 -21.90 -21.39 -1.38
N LYS A 227 -21.81 -20.09 -1.05
CA LYS A 227 -23.00 -19.25 -0.75
C LYS A 227 -23.78 -18.75 -1.97
N ASN A 228 -23.27 -18.94 -3.19
CA ASN A 228 -23.98 -18.55 -4.43
C ASN A 228 -24.75 -19.71 -5.10
N LYS A 229 -24.91 -20.86 -4.42
CA LYS A 229 -25.60 -22.05 -4.98
C LYS A 229 -26.93 -22.42 -4.32
N LEU A 230 -27.45 -21.61 -3.41
CA LEU A 230 -28.82 -21.79 -2.91
C LEU A 230 -29.70 -20.68 -3.51
N LYS A 231 -30.35 -21.05 -4.62
CA LYS A 231 -31.53 -20.37 -5.16
C LYS A 231 -32.71 -20.52 -4.20
#